data_AF-A0A174TIX0-F1
#
_entry.id   AF-A0A174TIX0-F1
#
_cell.length_a   1.000
_cell.length_b   1.000
_cell.length_c   1.000
_cell.angle_alpha   90.00
_cell.angle_beta   90.00
_cell.angle_gamma   90.00
#
_symmetry.space_group_name_H-M   'P 1'
#
loop_
_entity.id
_entity.type
_entity.pdbx_description
1 polymer ?
#
loop_
_entity_poly.entity_id
_entity_poly.type
_entity_poly.pdbx_seq_one_letter_code
_entity_poly.pdbx_strand_id
1 'polypeptide(L)' 'MKVKCGDHLSVGDEIAEIIDTYEGDVIEVIKSPCEGCLFYHGSNPLIYSNTAIAKIIKDTDFI' A
#
# COMPACT_ATOMS: atom_id res chain seq x y z
N MET A 1 0.12 -7.64 -2.16
CA MET A 1 -0.07 -6.33 -2.82
C MET A 1 -1.14 -6.49 -3.88
N LYS A 2 -2.15 -5.62 -3.88
CA LYS A 2 -3.25 -5.65 -4.86
C LYS A 2 -2.96 -4.78 -6.10
N VAL A 3 -2.05 -3.83 -5.95
CA VAL A 3 -1.63 -2.85 -6.98
C VAL A 3 -0.13 -3.00 -7.30
N LYS A 4 0.31 -2.43 -8.42
CA LYS A 4 1.71 -2.48 -8.91
C LYS A 4 2.34 -1.08 -8.93
N CYS A 5 3.66 -1.02 -8.85
CA CYS A 5 4.36 0.25 -9.08
C CYS A 5 4.02 0.81 -10.46
N GLY A 6 3.78 2.12 -10.52
CA GLY A 6 3.32 2.82 -11.72
C GLY A 6 1.79 2.95 -11.81
N ASP A 7 1.03 2.20 -11.02
CA ASP A 7 -0.42 2.36 -10.98
C ASP A 7 -0.78 3.70 -10.32
N HIS A 8 -1.78 4.37 -10.89
CA HIS A 8 -2.41 5.54 -10.29
C HIS A 8 -3.43 5.09 -9.25
N LEU A 9 -3.45 5.75 -8.10
CA LEU A 9 -4.29 5.46 -6.95
C LEU A 9 -5.16 6.67 -6.63
N SER A 10 -6.40 6.40 -6.25
CA SER A 10 -7.31 7.36 -5.64
C SER A 10 -7.43 7.19 -4.13
N VAL A 11 -7.93 8.21 -3.44
CA VAL A 11 -8.17 8.17 -1.98
C VAL A 11 -9.13 7.03 -1.66
N GLY A 12 -8.69 6.13 -0.78
CA GLY A 12 -9.47 4.99 -0.33
C GLY A 12 -9.22 3.70 -1.10
N ASP A 13 -8.47 3.72 -2.21
CA ASP A 13 -8.11 2.52 -2.96
C ASP A 13 -7.34 1.53 -2.09
N GLU A 14 -7.68 0.25 -2.18
CA GLU A 14 -7.02 -0.80 -1.41
C GLU A 14 -5.66 -1.17 -2.02
N ILE A 15 -4.59 -0.93 -1.27
CA ILE A 15 -3.21 -1.18 -1.71
C ILE A 15 -2.79 -2.61 -1.33
N ALA A 16 -3.09 -3.01 -0.10
CA ALA A 16 -2.66 -4.28 0.48
C ALA A 16 -3.55 -4.70 1.65
N GLU A 17 -3.41 -5.95 2.06
CA GLU A 17 -4.02 -6.52 3.26
C GLU A 17 -2.90 -6.97 4.21
N ILE A 18 -3.09 -6.75 5.50
CA ILE A 18 -2.31 -7.39 6.56
C ILE A 18 -3.11 -8.61 7.00
N ILE A 19 -2.43 -9.76 6.99
CA ILE A 19 -3.01 -11.06 7.28
C ILE A 19 -2.38 -11.57 8.58
N ASP A 20 -3.18 -12.14 9.48
CA ASP A 20 -2.67 -12.92 10.60
C ASP A 20 -1.99 -14.18 10.06
N THR A 21 -0.69 -14.34 10.33
CA THR A 21 0.09 -15.47 9.81
C THR A 21 -0.31 -16.83 10.39
N TYR A 22 -1.00 -16.86 11.53
CA TYR A 22 -1.46 -18.09 12.17
C TYR A 22 -2.85 -18.50 11.71
N GLU A 23 -3.80 -17.56 11.67
CA GLU A 23 -5.21 -17.83 11.36
C GLU A 23 -5.53 -17.68 9.86
N GLY A 24 -4.74 -16.85 9.15
CA GLY A 24 -4.95 -16.56 7.73
C GLY A 24 -6.02 -15.48 7.47
N ASP A 25 -6.60 -14.92 8.52
CA ASP A 25 -7.62 -13.88 8.43
C ASP A 25 -7.01 -12.50 8.13
N VAL A 26 -7.75 -11.69 7.37
CA VAL A 26 -7.37 -10.29 7.12
C VAL A 26 -7.66 -9.47 8.36
N ILE A 27 -6.61 -8.95 8.98
CA ILE A 27 -6.72 -8.13 10.19
C ILE A 27 -6.75 -6.62 9.88
N GLU A 28 -6.23 -6.21 8.73
CA GLU A 28 -6.23 -4.81 8.30
C GLU A 28 -6.20 -4.68 6.77
N VAL A 29 -6.90 -3.68 6.24
CA VAL A 29 -6.83 -3.29 4.83
C VAL A 29 -6.16 -1.93 4.74
N ILE A 30 -5.00 -1.90 4.07
CA ILE A 30 -4.25 -0.67 3.85
C ILE A 30 -4.81 0.05 2.63
N LYS A 31 -5.31 1.26 2.85
CA LYS A 31 -5.92 2.11 1.83
C LYS A 31 -5.04 3.30 1.49
N SER A 32 -5.14 3.78 0.26
CA SER A 32 -4.44 4.98 -0.18
C SER A 32 -4.97 6.21 0.56
N PRO A 33 -4.10 7.00 1.20
CA PRO A 33 -4.51 8.24 1.87
C PRO A 33 -4.61 9.45 0.94
N CYS A 34 -4.17 9.32 -0.33
CA CYS A 34 -4.10 10.43 -1.28
C CYS A 34 -4.23 9.94 -2.74
N GLU A 35 -4.56 10.87 -3.64
CA GLU A 35 -4.41 10.66 -5.09
C GLU A 35 -2.92 10.70 -5.47
N GLY A 36 -2.48 9.80 -6.36
CA GLY A 36 -1.09 9.81 -6.84
C GLY A 36 -0.65 8.51 -7.48
N CYS A 37 0.64 8.41 -7.81
CA CYS A 37 1.24 7.22 -8.40
C CYS A 37 1.95 6.38 -7.34
N LEU A 38 1.70 5.07 -7.31
CA LEU A 38 2.46 4.14 -6.48
C LEU A 38 3.89 4.04 -7.01
N PHE A 39 4.84 4.62 -6.28
CA PHE A 39 6.25 4.65 -6.66
C PHE A 39 7.02 3.41 -6.21
N TYR A 40 6.71 2.93 -5.02
CA TYR A 40 7.41 1.82 -4.39
C TYR A 40 6.47 1.01 -3.53
N HIS A 41 6.72 -0.30 -3.46
CA HIS A 41 6.25 -1.13 -2.38
C HIS A 41 7.28 -2.17 -1.97
N GLY A 42 7.21 -2.63 -0.73
CA GLY A 42 8.05 -3.70 -0.21
C GLY A 42 7.84 -5.02 -0.98
N SER A 43 8.91 -5.79 -1.14
CA SER A 43 8.88 -7.13 -1.74
C SER A 43 8.78 -8.24 -0.69
N ASN A 44 9.16 -7.97 0.56
CA ASN A 44 9.11 -8.96 1.62
C ASN A 44 7.67 -9.08 2.16
N PRO A 45 7.08 -10.29 2.18
CA PRO A 45 5.70 -10.48 2.65
C PRO A 45 5.57 -10.34 4.17
N LEU A 46 6.65 -10.59 4.91
CA LEU A 46 6.67 -10.44 6.37
C LEU A 46 7.12 -9.02 6.74
N ILE A 47 6.27 -8.32 7.47
CA ILE A 47 6.45 -6.93 7.86
C ILE A 47 6.27 -6.77 9.36
N TYR A 48 6.93 -5.79 9.95
CA TYR A 48 6.74 -5.41 11.35
C TYR A 48 5.88 -4.15 11.43
N SER A 49 5.21 -3.96 12.56
CA SER A 49 4.43 -2.74 12.83
C SER A 49 5.28 -1.48 12.59
N ASN A 50 4.65 -0.42 12.08
CA ASN A 50 5.28 0.85 11.70
C ASN A 50 6.36 0.76 10.60
N THR A 51 6.42 -0.33 9.84
CA THR A 51 7.26 -0.42 8.64
C THR A 51 6.54 0.23 7.46
N ALA A 52 7.22 1.11 6.72
CA ALA A 52 6.68 1.65 5.49
C ALA A 52 6.59 0.55 4.41
N ILE A 53 5.36 0.22 3.98
CA ILE A 53 5.12 -0.84 2.99
C ILE A 53 4.99 -0.31 1.55
N ALA A 54 4.65 0.96 1.39
CA ALA A 54 4.41 1.61 0.11
C ALA A 54 4.79 3.09 0.16
N LYS A 55 5.15 3.67 -0.99
CA LYS A 55 5.37 5.11 -1.17
C LYS A 55 4.57 5.59 -2.37
N ILE A 56 3.86 6.69 -2.21
CA ILE A 56 3.04 7.33 -3.24
C ILE A 56 3.66 8.68 -3.53
N ILE A 57 3.86 9.01 -4.81
CA ILE A 57 4.15 10.37 -5.25
C ILE A 57 2.80 11.02 -5.53
N LYS A 58 2.48 12.11 -4.83
CA LYS A 58 1.19 12.78 -5.00
C LYS A 58 1.15 13.49 -6.34
N ASP A 59 -0.03 13.61 -6.93
CA ASP A 59 -0.23 14.38 -8.17
C ASP A 59 0.25 15.83 -8.04
N THR A 60 0.08 16.43 -6.87
CA THR A 60 0.57 17.78 -6.57
C THR A 60 2.08 17.92 -6.59
N ASP A 61 2.82 16.81 -6.51
CA ASP A 61 4.28 16.80 -6.45
C ASP A 61 4.91 16.63 -7.86
N PHE A 62 4.10 16.41 -8.91
CA PHE A 62 4.55 16.32 -10.31
C PHE A 62 4.62 17.68 -11.04
N ILE A 63 4.45 18.79 -10.32
CA ILE A 63 4.39 20.17 -10.86
C ILE A 63 5.76 20.84 -10.82
#